data_AF-A0A9D2A9V2-F1
#
_entry.id   AF-A0A9D2A9V2-F1
#
_cell.length_a   1.000
_cell.length_b   1.000
_cell.length_c   1.000
_cell.angle_alpha   90.00
_cell.angle_beta   90.00
_cell.angle_gamma   90.00
#
_symmetry.space_group_name_H-M   'P 1'
#
loop_
_entity.id
_entity.type
_entity.pdbx_description
1 polymer ?
#
loop_
_entity_poly.entity_id
_entity_poly.type
_entity_poly.pdbx_seq_one_letter_code
_entity_poly.pdbx_strand_id
1 'polypeptide(L)'
;MINRIQFKTSILIGTAIMILQFIIGVFPHTGLHKTFSAVLALCPTSLWYVPILYFILRFFVICGVIYLIFRVINYVLNFAHE
;
A
#
# COMPACT_ATOMS: atom_id res chain seq x y z
N MET A 1 -2.08 21.86 7.86
CA MET A 1 -3.43 21.33 7.52
C MET A 1 -3.28 20.18 6.54
N ILE A 2 -4.06 19.12 6.67
CA ILE A 2 -4.08 18.02 5.69
C ILE A 2 -4.70 18.56 4.40
N ASN A 3 -3.93 18.56 3.31
CA ASN A 3 -4.46 18.87 2.00
C ASN A 3 -5.34 17.69 1.51
N ARG A 4 -6.65 17.93 1.38
CA ARG A 4 -7.62 16.90 0.97
C ARG A 4 -7.34 16.34 -0.42
N ILE A 5 -6.73 17.14 -1.30
CA ILE A 5 -6.38 16.70 -2.67
C ILE A 5 -5.23 15.68 -2.60
N GLN A 6 -4.13 16.02 -1.91
CA GLN A 6 -2.99 15.11 -1.73
C GLN A 6 -3.41 13.79 -1.05
N PHE A 7 -4.31 13.87 -0.07
CA PHE A 7 -4.83 12.68 0.61
C PHE A 7 -5.66 11.77 -0.30
N LYS A 8 -6.57 12.33 -1.11
CA LYS A 8 -7.36 11.56 -2.09
C LYS A 8 -6.44 10.90 -3.13
N THR A 9 -5.44 11.62 -3.62
CA THR A 9 -4.48 11.11 -4.60
C THR A 9 -3.62 9.99 -4.00
N SER A 10 -3.16 10.12 -2.75
CA SER A 10 -2.38 9.06 -2.09
C SER A 10 -3.18 7.78 -1.91
N ILE A 11 -4.49 7.87 -1.62
CA ILE A 11 -5.37 6.70 -1.51
C ILE A 11 -5.55 6.04 -2.88
N LEU A 12 -5.73 6.83 -3.95
CA LEU A 12 -5.93 6.30 -5.29
C LEU A 12 -4.68 5.55 -5.79
N ILE A 13 -3.50 6.16 -5.63
CA ILE A 13 -2.22 5.53 -5.99
C ILE A 13 -1.95 4.32 -5.09
N GLY A 14 -2.23 4.43 -3.79
CA GLY A 14 -2.07 3.32 -2.84
C GLY A 14 -2.92 2.11 -3.22
N THR A 15 -4.17 2.34 -3.62
CA THR A 15 -5.07 1.29 -4.13
C THR A 15 -4.53 0.65 -5.40
N ALA A 16 -4.07 1.44 -6.38
CA ALA A 16 -3.49 0.93 -7.61
C ALA A 16 -2.25 0.05 -7.38
N ILE A 17 -1.35 0.49 -6.49
CA ILE A 17 -0.16 -0.28 -6.10
C ILE A 17 -0.55 -1.58 -5.40
N MET A 18 -1.56 -1.55 -4.53
CA MET A 18 -2.02 -2.73 -3.82
C MET A 18 -2.62 -3.78 -4.77
N ILE A 19 -3.42 -3.34 -5.75
CA ILE A 19 -3.95 -4.21 -6.82
C ILE A 19 -2.82 -4.82 -7.64
N LEU A 20 -1.84 -4.02 -8.03
CA LEU A 20 -0.69 -4.49 -8.82
C LEU A 20 0.16 -5.50 -8.02
N GLN A 21 0.40 -5.26 -6.73
CA GLN A 21 1.09 -6.21 -5.86
C GLN A 21 0.30 -7.51 -5.67
N PHE A 22 -1.03 -7.43 -5.60
CA PHE A 22 -1.88 -8.61 -5.53
C PHE A 22 -1.77 -9.45 -6.81
N ILE A 23 -1.89 -8.82 -7.99
CA ILE A 23 -1.73 -9.50 -9.28
C ILE A 23 -0.36 -10.18 -9.38
N ILE A 24 0.72 -9.45 -9.06
CA ILE A 24 2.09 -9.99 -9.06
C ILE A 24 2.22 -11.14 -8.07
N GLY A 25 1.68 -11.01 -6.86
CA GLY A 25 1.74 -12.03 -5.81
C GLY A 25 0.97 -13.32 -6.12
N VAL A 26 0.07 -13.31 -7.09
CA VAL A 26 -0.58 -14.54 -7.60
C VAL A 26 0.32 -15.30 -8.56
N PHE A 27 1.29 -14.65 -9.22
CA PHE A 27 2.20 -15.32 -10.15
C PHE A 27 3.32 -16.08 -9.43
N PRO A 28 3.48 -17.40 -9.66
CA PRO A 28 4.38 -18.27 -8.89
C PRO A 28 5.88 -17.96 -9.08
N HIS A 29 6.24 -17.22 -10.11
CA HIS A 29 7.63 -16.86 -10.41
C HIS A 29 8.12 -15.60 -9.68
N THR A 30 7.31 -15.03 -8.79
CA THR A 30 7.65 -13.78 -8.09
C THR A 30 7.97 -14.05 -6.62
N GLY A 31 8.92 -13.31 -6.04
CA GLY A 31 9.24 -13.41 -4.61
C GLY A 31 8.05 -13.08 -3.70
N LEU A 32 7.08 -12.31 -4.20
CA LEU A 32 5.82 -12.00 -3.51
C LEU A 32 4.89 -13.21 -3.40
N HIS A 33 4.98 -14.19 -4.30
CA HIS A 33 4.11 -15.37 -4.27
C HIS A 33 4.26 -16.16 -2.97
N LYS A 34 5.50 -16.38 -2.50
CA LYS A 34 5.73 -17.10 -1.23
C LYS A 34 5.03 -16.44 -0.04
N THR A 35 5.04 -15.11 0.01
CA THR A 35 4.42 -14.35 1.10
C THR A 35 2.90 -14.35 0.98
N PHE A 36 2.36 -14.13 -0.23
CA PHE A 36 0.91 -14.15 -0.46
C PHE A 36 0.32 -15.54 -0.28
N SER A 37 0.96 -16.60 -0.79
CA SER A 37 0.51 -17.98 -0.60
C SER A 37 0.53 -18.41 0.86
N ALA A 38 1.56 -18.03 1.64
CA ALA A 38 1.61 -18.32 3.07
C ALA A 38 0.47 -17.63 3.85
N VAL A 39 0.17 -16.38 3.51
CA VAL A 39 -0.94 -15.63 4.11
C VAL A 39 -2.28 -16.23 3.67
N LEU A 40 -2.47 -16.54 2.38
CA LEU A 40 -3.69 -17.14 1.85
C LEU A 40 -3.92 -18.58 2.38
N ALA A 41 -2.87 -19.33 2.70
CA ALA A 41 -2.97 -20.65 3.32
C ALA A 41 -3.60 -20.61 4.72
N LEU A 42 -3.64 -19.46 5.39
CA LEU A 42 -4.32 -19.27 6.67
C LEU A 42 -5.83 -19.02 6.50
N CYS A 43 -6.30 -18.71 5.30
CA CYS A 43 -7.72 -18.47 5.01
C CYS A 43 -8.64 -19.68 5.31
N PRO A 44 -8.29 -20.94 4.97
CA PRO A 44 -9.10 -22.11 5.34
C PRO A 44 -8.98 -22.51 6.82
N THR A 45 -8.11 -21.85 7.59
CA THR A 45 -7.97 -22.11 9.04
C THR A 45 -8.87 -21.16 9.84
N SER A 46 -9.04 -21.41 11.14
CA SER A 46 -9.75 -20.48 12.05
C SER A 46 -9.10 -19.09 12.18
N LEU A 47 -7.98 -18.83 11.48
CA LEU A 47 -7.22 -17.59 11.46
C LEU A 47 -7.51 -16.71 10.22
N TRP A 48 -8.68 -16.85 9.60
CA TRP A 48 -9.12 -16.09 8.42
C TRP A 48 -9.07 -14.56 8.58
N TYR A 49 -9.03 -14.05 9.81
CA TYR A 49 -8.86 -12.62 10.11
C TYR A 49 -7.43 -12.12 9.88
N VAL A 50 -6.41 -12.99 9.96
CA VAL A 50 -4.99 -12.63 9.80
C VAL A 50 -4.68 -12.12 8.39
N PRO A 51 -5.14 -12.79 7.30
CA PRO A 51 -5.03 -12.25 5.95
C PRO A 51 -5.64 -10.86 5.80
N ILE A 52 -6.86 -10.67 6.32
CA ILE A 52 -7.58 -9.39 6.20
C ILE A 52 -6.82 -8.28 6.94
N LEU A 53 -6.37 -8.55 8.16
CA LEU A 53 -5.59 -7.60 8.95
C LEU A 53 -4.27 -7.24 8.26
N TYR A 54 -3.58 -8.24 7.68
CA TYR A 54 -2.36 -8.03 6.93
C TYR A 54 -2.58 -7.10 5.73
N PHE A 55 -3.66 -7.30 4.96
CA PHE A 55 -4.01 -6.43 3.84
C PHE A 55 -4.32 -4.99 4.28
N ILE A 56 -5.09 -4.81 5.35
CA ILE A 56 -5.45 -3.49 5.87
C ILE A 56 -4.19 -2.75 6.33
N LEU A 57 -3.33 -3.41 7.11
CA LEU A 57 -2.11 -2.80 7.63
C LEU A 57 -1.15 -2.42 6.49
N ARG A 58 -0.98 -3.32 5.51
CA ARG A 58 -0.13 -3.06 4.35
C ARG A 58 -0.67 -1.90 3.50
N PHE A 59 -1.99 -1.82 3.32
CA PHE A 59 -2.63 -0.70 2.63
C PHE A 59 -2.41 0.63 3.38
N PHE A 60 -2.57 0.63 4.69
CA PHE A 60 -2.33 1.81 5.53
C PHE A 60 -0.89 2.31 5.40
N VAL A 61 0.09 1.41 5.48
CA VAL A 61 1.51 1.76 5.32
C VAL A 61 1.79 2.35 3.94
N ILE A 62 1.30 1.73 2.87
CA ILE A 62 1.50 2.22 1.49
C ILE A 62 0.92 3.63 1.32
N CYS A 63 -0.32 3.85 1.77
CA CYS A 63 -0.96 5.15 1.69
C CYS A 63 -0.19 6.22 2.50
N GLY A 64 0.27 5.85 3.71
CA GLY A 64 1.07 6.73 4.56
C GLY A 64 2.39 7.15 3.91
N VAL A 65 3.11 6.21 3.31
CA VAL A 65 4.38 6.49 2.61
C VAL A 65 4.16 7.41 1.41
N ILE A 66 3.14 7.14 0.58
CA ILE A 66 2.84 7.99 -0.60
C ILE A 66 2.47 9.40 -0.16
N TYR A 67 1.65 9.54 0.89
CA TYR A 67 1.28 10.83 1.44
C TYR A 67 2.52 11.60 1.96
N LEU A 68 3.42 10.91 2.65
CA LEU A 68 4.68 11.50 3.12
C LEU A 68 5.54 11.99 1.96
N ILE A 69 5.66 11.20 0.89
CA ILE A 69 6.41 11.59 -0.32
C ILE A 69 5.82 12.87 -0.93
N PHE A 70 4.50 12.94 -1.12
CA PHE A 70 3.86 14.15 -1.62
C PHE A 70 4.13 15.37 -0.73
N ARG A 71 4.13 15.17 0.58
CA ARG A 71 4.40 16.24 1.53
C ARG A 71 5.84 16.74 1.43
N VAL A 72 6.82 15.83 1.32
CA VAL A 72 8.24 16.18 1.13
C VAL A 72 8.45 16.92 -0.18
N ILE A 73 7.90 16.42 -1.30
CA ILE A 73 8.00 17.08 -2.61
C ILE A 73 7.46 18.50 -2.54
N ASN A 74 6.31 18.70 -1.89
CA ASN A 74 5.70 20.02 -1.76
C ASN A 74 6.57 20.99 -0.95
N TYR A 75 7.25 20.51 0.10
CA TYR A 75 8.20 21.33 0.85
C TYR A 75 9.43 21.72 0.02
N VAL A 76 10.00 20.76 -0.73
CA VAL A 76 11.15 21.02 -1.60
C VAL A 76 10.81 22.01 -2.70
N LEU A 77 9.65 21.88 -3.33
CA LEU A 77 9.21 22.82 -4.36
C LEU A 77 8.98 24.22 -3.82
N ASN A 78 8.44 24.34 -2.59
CA ASN A 78 8.27 25.64 -1.96
C ASN A 78 9.61 26.30 -1.64
N PHE A 79 10.60 25.51 -1.20
CA PHE A 79 11.95 26.01 -0.90
C PHE A 79 12.74 26.37 -2.17
N ALA A 80 12.51 25.68 -3.28
CA ALA A 80 13.18 25.97 -4.56
C ALA A 80 12.62 27.21 -5.29
N HIS A 81 11.46 27.71 -4.86
CA HIS A 81 10.81 28.90 -5.40
C HIS A 81 11.04 30.18 -4.57
N GLU A 82 11.73 30.07 -3.43
CA GLU A 82 12.28 31.18 -2.63
C GLU A 82 13.74 31.42 -3.01
#